data_AF-A0A7C0YTH9-F1
#
_entry.id   AF-A0A7C0YTH9-F1
#
_cell.length_a   1.000
_cell.length_b   1.000
_cell.length_c   1.000
_cell.angle_alpha   90.00
_cell.angle_beta   90.00
_cell.angle_gamma   90.00
#
_symmetry.space_group_name_H-M   'P 1'
#
loop_
_entity.id
_entity.type
_entity.pdbx_description
1 polymer ?
#
loop_
_entity_poly.entity_id
_entity_poly.type
_entity_poly.pdbx_seq_one_letter_code
_entity_poly.pdbx_strand_id
1 'polypeptide(L)'
;MHYSLVRELRKLGVDVLSVVDSDFRGISDEGLIELANREGRILLTRDKDFVGRVLRKRVKTGLIYIAVPIRKENYYKLARIIRDNLGKCVKRLMVVYEDYAKLVGL
;
A
#
# COMPACT_ATOMS: atom_id res chain seq x y z
N MET A 1 -7.75 -5.28 4.52
CA MET A 1 -6.98 -4.15 5.12
C MET A 1 -7.75 -3.60 6.31
N HIS A 2 -7.10 -3.13 7.38
CA HIS A 2 -7.79 -2.67 8.59
C HIS A 2 -8.43 -1.28 8.35
N TYR A 3 -9.74 -1.15 8.56
CA TYR A 3 -10.50 0.07 8.26
C TYR A 3 -9.94 1.33 8.97
N SER A 4 -9.46 1.20 10.20
CA SER A 4 -8.81 2.31 10.94
C SER A 4 -7.58 2.87 10.23
N LEU A 5 -6.75 2.04 9.59
CA LEU A 5 -5.57 2.54 8.86
C LEU A 5 -6.00 3.36 7.63
N VAL A 6 -6.98 2.87 6.88
CA VAL A 6 -7.52 3.58 5.70
C VAL A 6 -8.09 4.93 6.10
N ARG A 7 -8.89 4.98 7.18
CA ARG A 7 -9.44 6.24 7.70
C ARG A 7 -8.34 7.20 8.13
N GLU A 8 -7.32 6.71 8.81
CA GLU A 8 -6.23 7.55 9.31
C GLU A 8 -5.39 8.12 8.17
N LEU A 9 -5.07 7.33 7.15
CA LEU A 9 -4.40 7.80 5.94
C LEU A 9 -5.20 8.91 5.24
N ARG A 10 -6.52 8.74 5.12
CA ARG A 10 -7.41 9.77 4.55
C ARG A 10 -7.43 11.04 5.39
N LYS A 11 -7.48 10.94 6.73
CA LYS A 11 -7.37 12.10 7.63
C LYS A 11 -6.04 12.84 7.49
N LEU A 12 -4.96 12.12 7.19
CA LEU A 12 -3.64 12.69 6.91
C LEU A 12 -3.52 13.26 5.48
N GLY A 13 -4.62 13.31 4.71
CA GLY A 13 -4.66 13.88 3.36
C GLY A 13 -4.19 12.94 2.26
N VAL A 14 -4.02 11.64 2.55
CA VAL A 14 -3.67 10.65 1.53
C VAL A 14 -4.93 10.22 0.78
N ASP A 15 -4.91 10.31 -0.56
CA ASP A 15 -5.96 9.73 -1.39
C ASP A 15 -5.85 8.21 -1.38
N VAL A 16 -6.81 7.55 -0.73
CA VAL A 16 -6.83 6.09 -0.58
C VAL A 16 -8.10 5.53 -1.23
N LEU A 17 -7.90 4.77 -2.30
CA LEU A 17 -8.91 3.92 -2.91
C LEU A 17 -8.87 2.52 -2.25
N SER A 18 -9.96 2.13 -1.60
CA SER A 18 -10.10 0.81 -0.98
C SER A 18 -10.84 -0.13 -1.94
N VAL A 19 -10.15 -1.16 -2.44
CA VAL A 19 -10.73 -2.13 -3.39
C VAL A 19 -11.95 -2.86 -2.79
N VAL A 20 -11.95 -3.09 -1.47
CA VAL A 20 -13.02 -3.79 -0.76
C VAL A 20 -14.32 -2.97 -0.69
N ASP A 21 -14.18 -1.64 -0.68
CA ASP A 21 -15.26 -0.67 -0.50
C ASP A 21 -15.67 0.02 -1.82
N SER A 22 -15.25 -0.52 -2.96
CA SER A 22 -15.45 0.06 -4.30
C SER A 22 -16.11 -0.95 -5.24
N ASP A 23 -16.49 -0.49 -6.44
CA ASP A 23 -17.02 -1.34 -7.52
C ASP A 23 -16.03 -2.40 -8.02
N PHE A 24 -14.77 -2.38 -7.53
CA PHE A 24 -13.71 -3.32 -7.89
C PHE A 24 -13.71 -4.62 -7.07
N ARG A 25 -14.79 -4.93 -6.35
CA ARG A 25 -14.92 -6.20 -5.61
C ARG A 25 -14.83 -7.38 -6.59
N GLY A 26 -13.86 -8.27 -6.35
CA GLY A 26 -13.61 -9.45 -7.20
C GLY A 26 -12.60 -9.22 -8.33
N ILE A 27 -11.95 -8.05 -8.40
CA ILE A 27 -10.81 -7.83 -9.30
C ILE A 27 -9.69 -8.83 -9.01
N SER A 28 -9.07 -9.37 -10.07
CA SER A 28 -7.90 -10.24 -9.94
C SER A 28 -6.67 -9.44 -9.49
N ASP A 29 -5.66 -10.15 -8.98
CA ASP A 29 -4.37 -9.56 -8.65
C ASP A 29 -3.75 -8.83 -9.86
N GLU A 30 -3.80 -9.44 -11.04
CA GLU A 30 -3.35 -8.84 -12.29
C GLU A 30 -4.14 -7.57 -12.63
N GLY A 31 -5.47 -7.63 -12.55
CA GLY A 31 -6.32 -6.49 -12.83
C GLY A 31 -6.06 -5.33 -11.87
N LEU A 32 -5.77 -5.62 -10.60
CA LEU A 32 -5.42 -4.62 -9.60
C LEU A 32 -4.06 -3.94 -9.90
N ILE A 33 -3.08 -4.71 -10.37
CA ILE A 33 -1.78 -4.17 -10.82
C ILE A 33 -1.95 -3.28 -12.06
N GLU A 34 -2.75 -3.72 -13.03
CA GLU A 34 -3.06 -2.94 -14.23
C GLU A 34 -3.80 -1.65 -13.90
N LEU A 35 -4.81 -1.72 -13.03
CA LEU A 35 -5.54 -0.57 -12.52
C LEU A 35 -4.59 0.44 -11.86
N ALA A 36 -3.73 -0.04 -10.97
CA ALA A 36 -2.75 0.81 -10.30
C ALA A 36 -1.80 1.48 -11.29
N ASN A 37 -1.27 0.72 -12.26
CA ASN A 37 -0.40 1.25 -13.31
C ASN A 37 -1.10 2.28 -14.19
N ARG A 38 -2.36 2.02 -14.58
CA ARG A 38 -3.17 2.92 -15.42
C ARG A 38 -3.49 4.23 -14.71
N GLU A 39 -3.80 4.17 -13.42
CA GLU A 39 -4.21 5.34 -12.63
C GLU A 39 -3.05 6.02 -11.88
N GLY A 40 -1.82 5.51 -12.03
CA GLY A 40 -0.67 6.08 -11.32
C GLY A 40 -0.71 5.85 -9.80
N ARG A 41 -1.45 4.85 -9.31
CA ARG A 41 -1.65 4.59 -7.88
C ARG A 41 -0.60 3.66 -7.31
N ILE A 42 -0.16 3.93 -6.08
CA ILE A 42 0.72 3.04 -5.31
C ILE A 42 -0.12 1.93 -4.68
N LEU A 43 0.31 0.68 -4.84
CA LEU A 43 -0.35 -0.47 -4.22
C LEU A 43 0.01 -0.55 -2.73
N LEU A 44 -0.96 -0.88 -1.88
CA LEU A 44 -0.74 -1.09 -0.44
C LEU A 44 -1.29 -2.46 -0.04
N THR A 45 -0.42 -3.31 0.53
CA THR A 45 -0.78 -4.68 0.89
C THR A 45 -0.13 -5.15 2.20
N ARG A 46 -0.71 -6.20 2.76
CA ARG A 46 -0.12 -7.04 3.82
C ARG A 46 0.10 -8.48 3.39
N ASP A 47 -0.31 -8.83 2.18
CA ASP A 47 -0.18 -10.16 1.62
C ASP A 47 1.23 -10.29 1.03
N LYS A 48 2.04 -11.17 1.63
CA LYS A 48 3.42 -11.43 1.19
C LYS A 48 3.46 -12.13 -0.17
N ASP A 49 2.50 -12.98 -0.48
CA ASP A 49 2.45 -13.71 -1.74
C ASP A 49 2.08 -12.76 -2.88
N PHE A 50 1.16 -11.81 -2.60
CA PHE A 50 0.85 -10.73 -3.53
C PHE A 50 2.08 -9.87 -3.86
N VAL A 51 2.92 -9.53 -2.87
CA VAL A 51 4.18 -8.80 -3.12
C VAL A 51 5.01 -9.51 -4.19
N GLY A 52 5.22 -10.83 -4.05
CA GLY A 52 5.98 -11.61 -5.04
C GLY A 52 5.34 -11.63 -6.44
N ARG A 53 4.00 -11.56 -6.55
CA ARG A 53 3.29 -11.44 -7.83
C ARG A 53 3.49 -10.06 -8.46
N VAL A 54 3.33 -9.00 -7.67
CA VAL A 54 3.52 -7.61 -8.11
C VAL A 54 4.93 -7.36 -8.63
N LEU A 55 5.95 -7.86 -7.91
CA LEU A 55 7.35 -7.74 -8.33
C LEU A 55 7.62 -8.42 -9.68
N ARG A 56 7.03 -9.61 -9.92
CA ARG A 56 7.17 -10.33 -11.20
C ARG A 56 6.46 -9.64 -12.36
N LYS A 57 5.32 -8.99 -12.11
CA LYS A 57 4.49 -8.34 -13.14
C LYS A 57 4.88 -6.88 -13.42
N ARG A 58 5.94 -6.36 -12.78
CA ARG A 58 6.48 -4.98 -12.93
C ARG A 58 5.45 -3.89 -12.66
N VAL A 59 5.14 -3.64 -11.39
CA VAL A 59 4.43 -2.41 -11.00
C VAL A 59 5.29 -1.18 -11.33
N LYS A 60 4.69 -0.18 -11.98
CA LYS A 60 5.38 1.03 -12.46
C LYS A 60 5.23 2.22 -11.51
N THR A 61 4.35 2.11 -10.53
CA THR A 61 3.95 3.21 -9.64
C THR A 61 4.64 3.13 -8.29
N GLY A 62 4.62 1.96 -7.65
CA GLY A 62 5.21 1.70 -6.33
C GLY A 62 4.39 0.66 -5.56
N LEU A 63 5.00 0.07 -4.54
CA LEU A 63 4.36 -0.94 -3.69
C LEU A 63 4.70 -0.67 -2.22
N ILE A 64 3.69 -0.68 -1.37
CA ILE A 64 3.82 -0.62 0.08
C ILE A 64 3.44 -1.97 0.65
N TYR A 65 4.36 -2.58 1.38
CA TYR A 65 4.12 -3.80 2.13
C TYR A 65 4.22 -3.50 3.63
N ILE A 66 3.14 -3.73 4.38
CA ILE A 66 3.18 -3.61 5.84
C ILE A 66 3.60 -4.97 6.43
N ALA A 67 4.81 -5.03 6.97
CA ALA A 67 5.42 -6.26 7.50
C ALA A 67 4.94 -6.62 8.91
N VAL A 68 4.17 -5.75 9.56
CA VAL A 68 3.67 -5.94 10.93
C VAL A 68 2.14 -6.04 10.98
N PRO A 69 1.56 -6.67 12.02
CA PRO A 69 0.14 -6.62 12.26
C PRO A 69 -0.36 -5.18 12.44
N ILE A 70 -1.47 -4.84 11.80
CA ILE A 70 -2.17 -3.57 12.05
C ILE A 70 -3.12 -3.81 13.23
N ARG A 71 -2.95 -3.05 14.30
CA ARG A 71 -3.72 -3.11 15.54
C ARG A 71 -4.26 -1.73 15.92
N LYS A 72 -5.14 -1.68 16.93
CA LYS A 72 -5.72 -0.42 17.42
C LYS A 72 -4.66 0.51 18.01
N GLU A 73 -3.56 -0.05 18.53
CA GLU A 73 -2.51 0.69 19.23
C GLU A 73 -1.45 1.26 18.28
N ASN A 74 -1.38 0.81 17.01
CA ASN A 74 -0.30 1.19 16.10
C ASN A 74 -0.74 1.75 14.74
N TYR A 75 -2.01 1.63 14.33
CA TYR A 75 -2.44 2.04 12.99
C TYR A 75 -2.11 3.50 12.65
N TYR A 76 -2.17 4.42 13.62
CA TYR A 76 -1.86 5.84 13.42
C TYR A 76 -0.38 6.09 13.17
N LYS A 77 0.49 5.29 13.83
CA LYS A 77 1.92 5.35 13.63
C LYS A 77 2.29 4.83 12.24
N LEU A 78 1.72 3.69 11.86
CA LEU A 78 1.88 3.13 10.51
C LEU A 78 1.40 4.13 9.43
N ALA A 79 0.26 4.78 9.64
CA ALA A 79 -0.27 5.79 8.72
C ALA A 79 0.70 6.97 8.55
N ARG A 80 1.27 7.49 9.65
CA ARG A 80 2.28 8.56 9.60
C ARG A 80 3.53 8.14 8.85
N ILE A 81 4.09 6.97 9.17
CA ILE A 81 5.27 6.43 8.48
C ILE A 81 5.02 6.33 6.97
N ILE A 82 3.85 5.81 6.57
CA ILE A 82 3.46 5.72 5.16
C ILE A 82 3.38 7.11 4.53
N ARG A 83 2.65 8.05 5.15
CA ARG A 83 2.46 9.41 4.64
C ARG A 83 3.80 10.14 4.46
N ASP A 84 4.67 10.06 5.46
CA ASP A 84 5.96 10.77 5.48
C ASP A 84 6.93 10.26 4.41
N ASN A 85 6.74 9.03 3.93
CA ASN A 85 7.61 8.39 2.94
C ASN A 85 6.95 8.20 1.57
N LEU A 86 5.69 8.60 1.39
CA LEU A 86 4.91 8.31 0.19
C LEU A 86 5.57 8.85 -1.10
N GLY A 87 6.08 10.09 -1.06
CA GLY A 87 6.78 10.70 -2.19
C GLY A 87 8.06 9.97 -2.61
N LYS A 88 8.69 9.24 -1.69
CA LYS A 88 9.90 8.43 -1.96
C LYS A 88 9.56 7.01 -2.43
N CYS A 89 8.30 6.60 -2.34
CA CYS A 89 7.84 5.25 -2.70
C CYS A 89 7.61 5.08 -4.21
N VAL A 90 7.67 6.16 -4.99
CA VAL A 90 7.48 6.11 -6.44
C VAL A 90 8.52 5.18 -7.07
N LYS A 91 8.06 4.16 -7.81
CA LYS A 91 8.88 3.09 -8.41
C LYS A 91 9.76 2.33 -7.41
N ARG A 92 9.33 2.27 -6.14
CA ARG A 92 10.03 1.56 -5.08
C ARG A 92 9.08 0.66 -4.28
N LEU A 93 9.66 -0.36 -3.66
CA LEU A 93 9.03 -1.13 -2.61
C LEU A 93 9.31 -0.44 -1.28
N MET A 94 8.26 0.01 -0.60
CA MET A 94 8.32 0.47 0.79
C MET A 94 7.87 -0.66 1.71
N VAL A 95 8.78 -1.17 2.53
CA VAL A 95 8.47 -2.13 3.59
C VAL A 95 8.30 -1.38 4.90
N VAL A 96 7.09 -1.43 5.47
CA VAL A 96 6.72 -0.70 6.69
C VAL A 96 6.80 -1.64 7.89
N TYR A 97 7.60 -1.25 8.87
CA TYR A 97 7.73 -1.88 10.17
C TYR A 97 7.08 -0.99 11.25
N GLU A 98 7.11 -1.43 12.51
CA GLU A 98 6.46 -0.73 13.63
C GLU A 98 6.97 0.72 13.80
N ASP A 99 8.26 0.95 13.58
CA ASP A 99 8.93 2.23 13.88
C ASP A 99 9.52 2.92 12.65
N TYR A 100 9.65 2.22 11.53
CA TYR A 100 10.36 2.73 10.37
C TYR A 100 9.86 2.11 9.07
N ALA A 101 10.26 2.71 7.94
CA ALA A 101 10.09 2.13 6.62
C ALA A 101 11.45 1.93 5.94
N LYS A 102 11.60 0.84 5.20
CA LYS A 102 12.73 0.60 4.28
C LYS A 102 12.25 0.78 2.85
N LEU A 103 13.05 1.46 2.03
CA LEU A 103 12.80 1.63 0.60
C LEU A 103 13.78 0.75 -0.19
N VAL A 104 13.25 -0.03 -1.13
CA VAL A 104 14.01 -0.92 -2.02
C VAL A 104 13.65 -0.56 -3.46
N GLY A 105 14.63 -0.53 -4.36
CA GLY A 105 14.37 -0.33 -5.80
C GLY A 105 13.55 -1.47 -6.39
N LEU A 106 12.62 -1.14 -7.30
CA LEU A 106 11.83 -2.10 -8.09
C LEU A 106 12.42 -2.32 -9.48
#